data_AF-J4DPY7-F1
#
_entry.id   AF-J4DPY7-F1
#
_cell.length_a   1.000
_cell.length_b   1.000
_cell.length_c   1.000
_cell.angle_alpha   90.00
_cell.angle_beta   90.00
_cell.angle_gamma   90.00
#
_symmetry.space_group_name_H-M   'P 1'
#
loop_
_entity.id
_entity.type
_entity.pdbx_description
1 polymer ?
#
loop_
_entity_poly.entity_id
_entity_poly.type
_entity_poly.pdbx_seq_one_letter_code
_entity_poly.pdbx_strand_id
1 'polypeptide(L)'
;MTLYVPIDRKTTKKDITVEFKPRNMSIEINKNEIKTEIKGSLYSTISTLESYWIIEDVELEIHLVKALEGEVWECVMMGDDPVTFDGKELDKKKMLLERFQKEHPRFDFSEAEINGTTPDPRTYLRKN
;
A
#
# COMPACT_ATOMS: atom_id res chain seq x y z
N MET A 1 6.62 -9.21 -0.88
CA MET A 1 5.82 -8.17 -0.18
C MET A 1 5.14 -7.36 -1.26
N THR A 2 3.86 -7.04 -1.12
CA THR A 2 3.11 -6.33 -2.17
C THR A 2 2.45 -5.08 -1.61
N LEU A 3 2.61 -3.97 -2.33
CA LEU A 3 1.98 -2.69 -2.09
C LEU A 3 0.97 -2.39 -3.19
N TYR A 4 -0.09 -1.69 -2.85
CA TYR A 4 -1.13 -1.27 -3.78
C TYR A 4 -1.25 0.25 -3.74
N VAL A 5 -1.10 0.89 -4.89
CA VAL A 5 -1.25 2.34 -5.02
C VAL A 5 -2.43 2.59 -5.97
N PRO A 6 -3.53 3.19 -5.51
CA PRO A 6 -4.66 3.49 -6.37
C PRO A 6 -4.30 4.56 -7.41
N ILE A 7 -4.69 4.34 -8.66
CA ILE A 7 -4.39 5.23 -9.79
C ILE A 7 -5.67 5.57 -10.59
N ASP A 8 -5.63 6.61 -11.42
CA ASP A 8 -6.74 6.96 -12.30
C ASP A 8 -6.88 5.93 -13.44
N ARG A 9 -8.12 5.62 -13.86
CA ARG A 9 -8.42 4.67 -14.97
C ARG A 9 -7.67 4.94 -16.27
N LYS A 10 -7.29 6.19 -16.53
CA LYS A 10 -6.58 6.59 -17.75
C LYS A 10 -5.07 6.65 -17.56
N THR A 11 -4.56 6.28 -16.39
CA THR A 11 -3.13 6.20 -16.10
C THR A 11 -2.52 5.10 -16.96
N THR A 12 -1.41 5.43 -17.61
CA THR A 12 -0.67 4.49 -18.44
C THR A 12 0.75 4.35 -17.91
N LYS A 13 1.47 3.34 -18.41
CA LYS A 13 2.89 3.13 -18.08
C LYS A 13 3.76 4.39 -18.26
N LYS A 14 3.44 5.27 -19.23
CA LYS A 14 4.22 6.50 -19.48
C LYS A 14 4.07 7.54 -18.38
N ASP A 15 2.99 7.46 -17.62
CA ASP A 15 2.67 8.38 -16.53
C ASP A 15 3.35 7.93 -15.22
N ILE A 16 3.95 6.74 -15.17
CA ILE A 16 4.49 6.11 -13.96
C ILE A 16 5.98 5.84 -14.10
N THR A 17 6.75 6.29 -13.12
CA THR A 17 8.16 5.93 -12.94
C THR A 17 8.32 5.24 -11.59
N VAL A 18 8.86 4.02 -11.58
CA VAL A 18 9.19 3.29 -10.36
C VAL A 18 10.68 2.99 -10.37
N GLU A 19 11.40 3.36 -9.31
CA GLU A 19 12.80 3.04 -9.12
C GLU A 19 12.98 2.17 -7.88
N PHE A 20 13.61 1.01 -8.07
CA PHE A 20 14.02 0.13 -6.98
C PHE A 20 15.51 0.33 -6.68
N LYS A 21 15.83 0.61 -5.43
CA LYS A 21 17.17 0.56 -4.87
C LYS A 21 17.19 -0.46 -3.72
N PRO A 22 18.34 -1.06 -3.39
CA PRO A 22 18.40 -2.12 -2.38
C PRO A 22 17.68 -1.78 -1.08
N ARG A 23 17.80 -0.55 -0.55
CA ARG A 23 17.10 -0.09 0.66
C ARG A 23 16.17 1.10 0.46
N ASN A 24 15.84 1.46 -0.78
CA ASN A 24 14.99 2.62 -1.05
C ASN A 24 14.09 2.34 -2.24
N MET A 25 12.93 2.99 -2.27
CA MET A 25 12.02 2.94 -3.41
C MET A 25 11.48 4.33 -3.67
N SER A 26 11.27 4.66 -4.95
CA SER A 26 10.50 5.82 -5.37
C SER A 26 9.44 5.42 -6.40
N ILE A 27 8.27 6.02 -6.27
CA ILE A 27 7.15 5.93 -7.19
C ILE A 27 6.75 7.36 -7.52
N GLU A 28 6.80 7.72 -8.80
CA GLU A 28 6.30 8.98 -9.31
C GLU A 28 5.17 8.71 -10.30
N ILE A 29 4.01 9.34 -10.07
CA ILE A 29 2.84 9.27 -10.95
C ILE A 29 2.54 10.70 -11.40
N ASN A 30 2.64 10.94 -12.71
CA ASN A 30 2.43 12.24 -13.33
C ASN A 30 1.25 12.17 -14.30
N LYS A 31 0.08 12.66 -13.88
CA LYS A 31 -1.14 12.62 -14.72
C LYS A 31 -1.97 13.88 -14.58
N ASN A 32 -2.36 14.48 -15.70
CA ASN A 32 -3.28 15.64 -15.75
C ASN A 32 -2.88 16.76 -14.76
N GLU A 33 -1.59 17.13 -14.74
CA GLU A 33 -1.02 18.15 -13.84
C GLU A 33 -1.00 17.78 -12.35
N ILE A 34 -1.48 16.58 -11.97
CA ILE A 34 -1.34 16.03 -10.63
C ILE A 34 -0.07 15.17 -10.60
N LYS A 35 0.86 15.56 -9.71
CA LYS A 35 2.06 14.78 -9.41
C LYS A 35 1.94 14.16 -8.02
N THR A 36 2.03 12.84 -7.96
CA THR A 36 2.12 12.07 -6.71
C THR A 36 3.51 11.46 -6.63
N GLU A 37 4.20 11.67 -5.50
CA GLU A 37 5.52 11.12 -5.23
C GLU A 37 5.48 10.34 -3.91
N ILE A 38 5.86 9.06 -3.97
CA ILE A 38 6.04 8.20 -2.79
C ILE A 38 7.51 7.80 -2.80
N LYS A 39 8.28 8.22 -1.81
CA LYS A 39 9.69 7.87 -1.68
C LYS A 39 10.06 7.63 -0.23
N GLY A 40 10.94 6.67 -0.01
CA GLY A 40 11.42 6.38 1.33
C GLY A 40 12.41 5.24 1.39
N SER A 41 13.00 5.08 2.57
CA SER A 41 13.84 3.95 2.89
C SER A 41 12.98 2.76 3.25
N LEU A 42 13.27 1.60 2.66
CA LEU A 42 12.58 0.35 2.95
C LEU A 42 13.04 -0.21 4.30
N TYR A 43 12.18 -1.00 4.94
CA TYR A 43 12.50 -1.68 6.20
C TYR A 43 13.83 -2.45 6.11
N SER A 44 13.98 -3.22 5.03
CA SER A 44 15.19 -4.00 4.76
C SER A 44 15.54 -4.01 3.27
N THR A 45 16.54 -4.83 2.94
CA THR A 45 17.08 -4.91 1.59
C THR A 45 16.19 -5.75 0.67
N ILE A 46 15.97 -5.27 -0.55
CA ILE A 46 15.24 -5.98 -1.61
C ILE A 46 16.16 -6.42 -2.75
N SER A 47 15.73 -7.46 -3.47
CA SER A 47 16.28 -7.83 -4.77
C SER A 47 15.71 -6.91 -5.84
N THR A 48 16.50 -5.95 -6.32
CA THR A 48 16.04 -4.98 -7.33
C THR A 48 15.81 -5.60 -8.70
N LEU A 49 16.42 -6.75 -8.98
CA LEU A 49 16.26 -7.49 -10.24
C LEU A 49 14.95 -8.31 -10.27
N GLU A 50 14.52 -8.79 -9.11
CA GLU A 50 13.32 -9.64 -8.99
C GLU A 50 12.10 -8.86 -8.52
N SER A 51 12.28 -7.64 -8.02
CA SER A 51 11.18 -6.73 -7.70
C SER A 51 10.64 -6.09 -8.97
N TYR A 52 9.32 -5.97 -9.07
CA TYR A 52 8.64 -5.47 -10.26
C TYR A 52 7.36 -4.72 -9.89
N TRP A 53 6.74 -4.11 -10.88
CA TRP A 53 5.44 -3.46 -10.73
C TRP A 53 4.56 -3.74 -11.93
N ILE A 54 3.26 -3.75 -11.70
CA ILE A 54 2.23 -3.95 -12.73
C ILE A 54 1.09 -2.97 -12.51
N ILE A 55 0.37 -2.66 -13.59
CA ILE A 55 -0.88 -1.91 -13.53
C ILE A 55 -2.01 -2.91 -13.75
N GLU A 56 -2.93 -3.00 -12.80
CA GLU A 56 -4.17 -3.76 -12.92
C GLU A 56 -5.35 -2.80 -12.74
N ASP A 57 -6.08 -2.54 -13.84
CA ASP A 57 -7.22 -1.62 -13.92
C ASP A 57 -6.96 -0.21 -13.33
N VAL A 58 -7.24 -0.04 -12.03
CA VAL A 58 -7.13 1.22 -11.28
C VAL A 58 -6.16 1.13 -10.10
N GLU A 59 -5.32 0.11 -10.08
CA GLU A 59 -4.31 -0.10 -9.05
C GLU A 59 -2.93 -0.33 -9.70
N LEU A 60 -1.92 0.34 -9.15
CA LEU A 60 -0.52 0.06 -9.37
C LEU A 60 -0.06 -0.89 -8.26
N GLU A 61 0.27 -2.13 -8.63
CA GLU A 61 0.84 -3.10 -7.71
C GLU A 61 2.36 -3.05 -7.76
N ILE A 62 2.98 -2.96 -6.59
CA ILE A 62 4.44 -3.04 -6.44
C ILE A 62 4.78 -4.32 -5.70
N HIS A 63 5.54 -5.19 -6.36
CA HIS A 63 6.00 -6.46 -5.83
C HIS A 63 7.47 -6.36 -5.44
N LEU A 64 7.73 -6.34 -4.13
CA LEU A 64 9.06 -6.31 -3.55
C LEU A 64 9.49 -7.71 -3.12
N VAL A 65 10.63 -8.15 -3.66
CA VAL A 65 11.27 -9.41 -3.27
C VAL A 65 12.34 -9.10 -2.23
N LYS A 66 12.20 -9.69 -1.04
CA LYS A 66 13.15 -9.51 0.06
C LYS A 66 14.47 -10.20 -0.30
N ALA A 67 15.59 -9.55 -0.04
CA ALA A 67 16.91 -10.16 -0.23
C ALA A 67 17.21 -11.22 0.84
N LEU A 68 16.58 -11.12 2.01
CA LEU A 68 16.72 -12.07 3.12
C LEU A 68 15.47 -12.95 3.21
N GLU A 69 15.67 -14.25 3.04
CA GLU A 69 14.60 -15.24 3.22
C GLU A 69 14.16 -15.31 4.68
N GLY A 70 12.87 -15.50 4.91
CA GLY A 70 12.29 -15.62 6.26
C GLY A 70 12.19 -14.32 7.06
N GLU A 71 12.65 -13.20 6.52
CA GLU A 71 12.56 -11.91 7.21
C GLU A 71 11.11 -11.43 7.32
N VAL A 72 10.69 -11.01 8.51
CA VAL A 72 9.40 -10.38 8.76
C VAL A 72 9.59 -8.87 8.73
N TRP A 73 8.77 -8.17 7.95
CA TRP A 73 8.81 -6.71 7.87
C TRP A 73 7.66 -6.17 8.70
N GLU A 74 7.98 -5.33 9.67
CA GLU A 74 6.97 -4.67 10.51
C GLU A 74 6.29 -3.53 9.74
N CYS A 75 6.99 -2.87 8.84
CA CYS A 75 6.44 -1.87 7.93
C CYS A 75 7.08 -1.99 6.54
N VAL A 76 6.56 -1.28 5.54
CA VAL A 76 7.17 -1.28 4.21
C VAL A 76 8.26 -0.22 4.09
N MET A 77 7.95 1.03 4.45
CA MET A 77 8.95 2.09 4.59
C MET A 77 9.23 2.40 6.06
N MET A 78 10.49 2.71 6.35
CA MET A 78 10.94 3.15 7.66
C MET A 78 10.22 4.43 8.06
N GLY A 79 9.60 4.43 9.24
CA GLY A 79 8.85 5.58 9.76
C GLY A 79 7.34 5.49 9.51
N ASP A 80 6.87 4.53 8.70
CA ASP A 80 5.46 4.19 8.64
C ASP A 80 5.02 3.44 9.91
N ASP A 81 3.74 3.56 10.25
CA ASP A 81 3.15 2.76 11.31
C ASP A 81 3.33 1.26 11.02
N PRO A 82 3.49 0.42 12.04
CA PRO A 82 3.58 -1.01 11.84
C PRO A 82 2.36 -1.54 11.09
N VAL A 83 2.61 -2.36 10.08
CA VAL A 83 1.63 -3.17 9.36
C VAL A 83 1.07 -4.19 10.35
N THR A 84 0.11 -3.75 11.14
CA THR A 84 -0.79 -4.64 11.87
C THR A 84 -1.57 -5.45 10.83
N PHE A 85 -1.94 -6.69 11.16
CA PHE A 85 -2.65 -7.59 10.25
C PHE A 85 -3.98 -6.98 9.73
N ASP A 86 -4.55 -6.03 10.50
CA ASP A 86 -5.75 -5.25 10.18
C ASP A 86 -5.47 -3.91 9.46
N GLY A 87 -4.22 -3.46 9.41
CA GLY A 87 -3.83 -2.15 8.86
C GLY A 87 -4.07 -2.02 7.35
N LYS A 88 -3.94 -3.14 6.60
CA LYS A 88 -4.21 -3.15 5.16
C LYS A 88 -5.68 -2.88 4.83
N GLU A 89 -6.59 -3.32 5.69
CA GLU A 89 -8.02 -3.06 5.56
C GLU A 89 -8.39 -1.66 6.06
N LEU A 90 -7.73 -1.19 7.13
CA LEU A 90 -8.00 0.12 7.71
C LEU A 90 -7.57 1.27 6.80
N ASP A 91 -6.42 1.15 6.13
CA ASP A 91 -5.91 2.17 5.22
C ASP A 91 -6.66 2.20 3.90
N LYS A 92 -7.03 1.03 3.35
CA LYS A 92 -7.94 0.95 2.21
C LYS A 92 -9.29 1.57 2.53
N LYS A 93 -9.84 1.33 3.73
CA LYS A 93 -11.11 1.92 4.19
C LYS A 93 -11.02 3.44 4.36
N LYS A 94 -9.94 3.97 4.95
CA LYS A 94 -9.73 5.43 5.08
C LYS A 94 -9.64 6.12 3.72
N MET A 95 -8.82 5.58 2.81
CA MET A 95 -8.66 6.15 1.47
C MET A 95 -9.95 6.08 0.64
N LEU A 96 -10.74 5.01 0.77
CA LEU A 96 -12.03 4.88 0.10
C LEU A 96 -13.04 5.90 0.65
N LEU A 97 -13.09 6.07 1.97
CA LEU A 97 -14.02 7.00 2.63
C LEU A 97 -13.73 8.46 2.26
N GLU A 98 -12.45 8.85 2.21
CA GLU A 98 -12.04 10.19 1.78
C GLU A 98 -12.39 10.49 0.32
N ARG A 99 -12.18 9.51 -0.59
CA ARG A 99 -12.60 9.64 -2.00
C ARG A 99 -14.12 9.76 -2.13
N PHE A 100 -14.88 8.96 -1.39
CA PHE A 100 -16.34 8.94 -1.46
C PHE A 100 -16.98 10.24 -0.95
N GLN A 101 -16.42 10.81 0.12
CA GLN A 101 -16.84 12.12 0.64
C GLN A 101 -16.55 13.26 -0.34
N LYS A 102 -15.40 13.20 -1.03
CA LYS A 102 -15.02 14.20 -2.04
C LYS A 102 -15.90 14.12 -3.30
N GLU A 103 -16.30 12.92 -3.71
CA GLU A 103 -17.14 12.70 -4.90
C GLU A 103 -18.64 12.92 -4.61
N HIS A 104 -19.09 12.78 -3.35
CA HIS A 104 -20.49 12.96 -2.94
C HIS A 104 -20.67 13.98 -1.79
N PRO A 105 -20.41 15.28 -2.01
CA PRO A 105 -20.39 16.31 -0.96
C PRO A 105 -21.74 16.64 -0.29
N ARG A 106 -22.86 16.01 -0.71
CA ARG A 106 -24.19 16.19 -0.10
C ARG A 106 -24.57 15.09 0.91
N PHE A 107 -23.74 14.06 1.05
CA PHE A 107 -24.00 12.93 1.93
C PHE A 107 -23.07 13.00 3.14
N ASP A 108 -23.63 12.98 4.34
CA ASP A 108 -22.89 13.05 5.60
C ASP A 108 -22.66 11.64 6.15
N PHE A 109 -21.39 11.26 6.30
CA PHE A 109 -20.96 9.93 6.75
C PHE A 109 -20.18 10.01 8.08
N SER A 110 -20.32 11.11 8.81
CA SER A 110 -19.63 11.33 10.09
C SER A 110 -20.03 10.34 11.20
N GLU A 111 -21.15 9.63 11.07
CA GLU A 111 -21.67 8.64 12.05
C GLU A 111 -21.52 7.16 11.62
N ALA A 112 -20.76 6.85 10.57
CA ALA A 112 -20.62 5.47 10.09
C ALA A 112 -19.58 4.66 10.89
N GLU A 113 -20.02 3.72 11.74
CA GLU A 113 -19.15 2.76 12.43
C GLU A 113 -19.01 1.43 11.66
N ILE A 114 -17.77 0.98 11.41
CA ILE A 114 -17.48 -0.34 10.84
C ILE A 114 -17.10 -1.29 11.98
N ASN A 115 -18.11 -1.95 12.55
CA ASN A 115 -17.93 -2.93 13.63
C ASN A 115 -17.64 -4.33 13.06
N GLY A 116 -16.38 -4.77 13.12
CA GLY A 116 -15.96 -6.13 12.78
C GLY A 116 -14.67 -6.52 13.47
N THR A 117 -14.77 -7.05 14.70
CA THR A 117 -13.64 -7.60 15.45
C THR A 117 -13.33 -9.02 14.99
N THR A 118 -12.12 -9.25 14.47
CA THR A 118 -11.60 -10.61 14.24
C THR A 118 -10.38 -10.83 15.15
N PRO A 119 -10.40 -11.83 16.04
CA PRO A 119 -9.33 -12.02 17.02
C PRO A 119 -8.04 -12.63 16.41
N ASP A 120 -6.92 -12.36 17.08
CA ASP A 120 -5.54 -12.72 16.72
C ASP A 120 -5.34 -14.22 16.38
N PRO A 121 -4.78 -14.58 15.20
CA PRO A 121 -4.46 -15.95 14.82
C PRO A 121 -3.51 -16.68 15.78
N ARG A 122 -2.69 -15.95 16.56
CA ARG A 122 -1.76 -16.54 17.54
C ARG A 122 -2.47 -17.10 18.78
N THR A 123 -3.72 -16.74 19.04
CA THR A 123 -4.49 -17.32 20.16
C THR A 123 -5.06 -18.71 19.84
N TYR A 124 -5.03 -19.16 18.57
CA TYR A 124 -5.61 -20.44 18.14
C TYR A 124 -4.61 -21.61 18.03
N LEU A 125 -3.30 -21.37 18.04
CA LEU A 125 -2.29 -22.41 17.86
C LEU A 125 -1.48 -22.72 19.13
N ARG A 126 -2.17 -22.90 20.27
CA ARG A 126 -1.66 -23.71 21.38
C ARG A 126 -2.71 -24.73 21.82
N LYS A 127 -2.70 -25.88 21.16
CA LYS A 127 -2.99 -27.16 21.81
C LYS A 127 -1.67 -27.90 22.00
N ASN A 128 -1.23 -27.97 23.24
CA ASN A 128 -0.80 -29.19 23.95
C ASN A 128 -0.42 -28.80 25.37
#